data_AF-A0A7W7K4A4-F1
#
_entry.id   AF-A0A7W7K4A4-F1
#
_cell.length_a   1.000
_cell.length_b   1.000
_cell.length_c   1.000
_cell.angle_alpha   90.00
_cell.angle_beta   90.00
_cell.angle_gamma   90.00
#
_symmetry.space_group_name_H-M   'P 1'
#
loop_
_entity.id
_entity.type
_entity.pdbx_description
1 polymer ?
#
loop_
_entity_poly.entity_id
_entity_poly.type
_entity_poly.pdbx_seq_one_letter_code
_entity_poly.pdbx_strand_id
1 'polypeptide(L)'
;MHRNLDWTGKEESHGSLPRPNRRLTALAQDVARLAQPLLPAGGDLFLGLEATADGQIHLVWWRQHDFKRIATISATPDAFCPEDSDEGALQDAAAALLDYLAGRWPTPPGALGVITDGVGVAFAPDHPSPSADSWLLRHATGESTLAMILDLDPAGPCGLLIGGQSTGSFH
;
A
#
# COMPACT_ATOMS: atom_id res chain seq x y z
N MET A 1 11.34 -37.22 34.99
CA MET A 1 12.44 -36.28 35.28
C MET A 1 12.95 -35.77 33.93
N HIS A 2 12.51 -34.58 33.52
CA HIS A 2 13.32 -33.36 33.38
C HIS A 2 14.33 -33.44 32.22
N ARG A 3 14.04 -32.75 31.09
CA ARG A 3 14.56 -31.41 30.69
C ARG A 3 15.97 -31.51 30.08
N ASN A 4 16.40 -30.82 29.03
CA ASN A 4 15.95 -29.64 28.29
C ASN A 4 16.62 -29.74 26.90
N LEU A 5 15.87 -29.55 25.82
CA LEU A 5 16.47 -29.13 24.54
C LEU A 5 16.33 -27.62 24.50
N ASP A 6 17.46 -26.96 24.73
CA ASP A 6 17.68 -25.52 24.63
C ASP A 6 17.46 -25.10 23.16
N TRP A 7 16.21 -24.82 22.81
CA TRP A 7 15.90 -24.00 21.65
C TRP A 7 16.07 -22.55 22.08
N THR A 8 17.31 -22.05 21.99
CA THR A 8 17.52 -20.61 21.89
C THR A 8 16.87 -20.17 20.58
N GLY A 9 15.59 -19.80 20.67
CA GLY A 9 14.91 -19.01 19.69
C GLY A 9 15.72 -17.75 19.49
N LYS A 10 16.54 -17.75 18.45
CA LYS A 10 17.13 -16.55 17.92
C LYS A 10 15.94 -15.79 17.36
N GLU A 11 15.34 -14.93 18.20
CA GLU A 11 14.51 -13.82 17.71
C GLU A 11 15.44 -12.99 16.83
N GLU A 12 15.54 -13.40 15.57
CA GLU A 12 16.03 -12.53 14.52
C GLU A 12 15.15 -11.30 14.62
N SER A 13 15.76 -10.22 15.10
CA SER A 13 15.11 -8.93 15.21
C SER A 13 14.76 -8.51 13.79
N HIS A 14 13.56 -8.89 13.34
CA HIS A 14 12.93 -8.37 12.14
C HIS A 14 12.99 -6.85 12.28
N GLY A 15 13.78 -6.20 11.42
CA GLY A 15 13.94 -4.75 11.48
C GLY A 15 12.55 -4.11 11.54
N SER A 16 12.37 -3.20 12.49
CA SER A 16 11.06 -2.62 12.78
C SER A 16 10.45 -2.05 11.50
N LEU A 17 9.18 -2.41 11.24
CA LEU A 17 8.42 -1.93 10.09
C LEU A 17 8.52 -0.39 9.95
N PRO A 18 8.46 0.16 8.72
CA PRO A 18 8.55 1.60 8.50
C PRO A 18 7.50 2.36 9.31
N ARG A 19 7.89 2.94 10.45
CA ARG A 19 6.99 3.82 11.22
C ARG A 19 6.76 5.12 10.45
N PRO A 20 5.53 5.68 10.45
CA PRO A 20 5.28 7.00 9.90
C PRO A 20 6.28 8.02 10.44
N ASN A 21 6.85 8.81 9.54
CA ASN A 21 7.68 9.95 9.87
C ASN A 21 7.26 11.12 8.99
N ARG A 22 7.71 12.33 9.33
CA ARG A 22 7.30 13.55 8.63
C ARG A 22 7.44 13.46 7.10
N ARG A 23 8.51 12.82 6.61
CA ARG A 23 8.76 12.69 5.17
C ARG A 23 7.85 11.66 4.51
N LEU A 24 7.69 10.48 5.12
CA LEU A 24 6.78 9.44 4.62
C LEU A 24 5.34 9.94 4.59
N THR A 25 4.91 10.64 5.64
CA THR A 25 3.58 11.26 5.73
C THR A 25 3.38 12.31 4.65
N ALA A 26 4.37 13.18 4.39
CA ALA A 26 4.26 14.19 3.32
C ALA A 26 4.14 13.56 1.92
N LEU A 27 4.96 12.55 1.62
CA LEU A 27 4.88 11.83 0.35
C LEU A 27 3.52 11.13 0.17
N ALA A 28 2.99 10.54 1.24
CA ALA A 28 1.66 9.93 1.22
C ALA A 28 0.54 10.98 1.02
N GLN A 29 0.69 12.19 1.59
CA GLN A 29 -0.28 13.28 1.39
C GLN A 29 -0.30 13.74 -0.07
N ASP A 30 0.87 13.84 -0.69
CA ASP A 30 0.96 14.18 -2.11
C ASP A 30 0.33 13.11 -2.99
N VAL A 31 0.61 11.83 -2.70
CA VAL A 31 -0.02 10.71 -3.40
C VAL A 31 -1.55 10.74 -3.26
N ALA A 32 -2.08 10.86 -2.04
CA ALA A 32 -3.53 10.91 -1.84
C ALA A 32 -4.17 12.07 -2.61
N ARG A 33 -3.58 13.27 -2.50
CA ARG A 33 -4.04 14.46 -3.20
C ARG A 33 -4.02 14.30 -4.72
N LEU A 34 -2.95 13.74 -5.28
CA LEU A 34 -2.79 13.55 -6.73
C LEU A 34 -3.61 12.39 -7.28
N ALA A 35 -4.03 11.44 -6.43
CA ALA A 35 -4.94 10.38 -6.81
C ALA A 35 -6.40 10.88 -6.94
N GLN A 36 -6.79 11.95 -6.24
CA GLN A 36 -8.18 12.44 -6.23
C GLN A 36 -8.77 12.73 -7.61
N PRO A 37 -8.08 13.43 -8.54
CA PRO A 37 -8.62 13.68 -9.89
C PRO A 37 -8.88 12.41 -10.69
N LEU A 38 -8.13 11.34 -10.41
CA LEU A 38 -8.23 10.05 -11.08
C LEU A 38 -9.24 9.09 -10.42
N LEU A 39 -9.85 9.51 -9.31
CA LEU A 39 -10.88 8.77 -8.59
C LEU A 39 -12.22 9.51 -8.72
N PRO A 40 -13.25 8.91 -9.34
CA PRO A 40 -14.53 9.58 -9.53
C PRO A 40 -15.17 9.95 -8.17
N ALA A 41 -15.65 11.18 -8.05
CA ALA A 41 -16.33 11.65 -6.86
C ALA A 41 -17.56 10.78 -6.54
N GLY A 42 -17.60 10.21 -5.34
CA GLY A 42 -18.64 9.27 -4.91
C GLY A 42 -18.63 7.91 -5.62
N GLY A 43 -17.53 7.58 -6.33
CA GLY A 43 -17.39 6.32 -7.03
C GLY A 43 -16.76 5.21 -6.19
N ASP A 44 -17.13 3.98 -6.52
CA ASP A 44 -16.66 2.73 -5.90
C ASP A 44 -15.21 2.38 -6.31
N LEU A 45 -14.34 3.35 -6.64
CA LEU A 45 -12.99 3.05 -7.14
C LEU A 45 -11.92 3.39 -6.12
N PHE A 46 -10.89 2.57 -6.07
CA PHE A 46 -9.65 2.87 -5.36
C PHE A 46 -8.45 2.44 -6.19
N LEU A 47 -7.29 2.96 -5.79
CA LEU A 47 -6.06 2.84 -6.56
C LEU A 47 -5.00 2.07 -5.79
N GLY A 48 -4.26 1.25 -6.51
CA GLY A 48 -2.98 0.68 -6.10
C GLY A 48 -1.85 1.33 -6.86
N LEU A 49 -0.76 1.60 -6.16
CA LEU A 49 0.48 2.10 -6.72
C LEU A 49 1.54 1.06 -6.38
N GLU A 50 2.18 0.47 -7.38
CA GLU A 50 3.16 -0.59 -7.17
C GLU A 50 4.41 -0.33 -7.98
N ALA A 51 5.57 -0.49 -7.34
CA ALA A 51 6.88 -0.48 -7.95
C ALA A 51 7.39 -1.92 -8.07
N THR A 52 7.94 -2.27 -9.22
CA THR A 52 8.53 -3.58 -9.50
C THR A 52 10.05 -3.51 -9.57
N ALA A 53 10.71 -4.66 -9.47
CA ALA A 53 12.17 -4.77 -9.45
C ALA A 53 12.87 -4.27 -10.73
N ASP A 54 12.15 -4.25 -11.86
CA ASP A 54 12.60 -3.69 -13.13
C ASP A 54 12.38 -2.17 -13.22
N GLY A 55 11.89 -1.54 -12.15
CA GLY A 55 11.74 -0.09 -12.03
C GLY A 55 10.44 0.45 -12.64
N GLN A 56 9.49 -0.41 -13.02
CA GLN A 56 8.18 0.05 -13.48
C GLN A 56 7.32 0.51 -12.31
N ILE A 57 6.47 1.50 -12.57
CA ILE A 57 5.36 1.89 -11.72
C ILE A 57 4.06 1.44 -12.37
N HIS A 58 3.25 0.73 -11.59
CA HIS A 58 1.88 0.34 -11.94
C HIS A 58 0.89 1.18 -11.16
N LEU A 59 0.00 1.86 -11.88
CA LEU A 59 -1.24 2.43 -11.36
C LEU A 59 -2.35 1.41 -11.64
N VAL A 60 -3.01 0.90 -10.61
CA VAL A 60 -4.00 -0.17 -10.72
C VAL A 60 -5.33 0.26 -10.12
N TRP A 61 -6.37 0.34 -10.94
CA TRP A 61 -7.71 0.70 -10.47
C TRP A 61 -8.52 -0.56 -10.19
N TRP A 62 -9.12 -0.60 -9.01
CA TRP A 62 -10.11 -1.59 -8.64
C TRP A 62 -11.44 -0.95 -8.31
N ARG A 63 -12.45 -1.77 -8.48
CA ARG A 63 -13.82 -1.51 -8.07
C ARG A 63 -14.07 -2.15 -6.71
N GLN A 64 -14.62 -1.39 -5.78
CA GLN A 64 -14.83 -1.75 -4.38
C GLN A 64 -15.77 -2.95 -4.22
N HIS A 65 -16.88 -3.00 -4.96
CA HIS A 65 -17.93 -3.99 -4.67
C HIS A 65 -17.58 -5.43 -5.04
N ASP A 66 -16.68 -5.65 -6.00
CA ASP A 66 -16.28 -6.98 -6.48
C ASP A 66 -14.76 -7.18 -6.56
N PHE A 67 -13.98 -6.18 -6.14
CA PHE A 67 -12.51 -6.14 -6.27
C PHE A 67 -12.00 -6.38 -7.69
N LYS A 68 -12.84 -6.15 -8.70
CA LYS A 68 -12.45 -6.33 -10.09
C LYS A 68 -11.46 -5.23 -10.48
N ARG A 69 -10.31 -5.64 -11.00
CA ARG A 69 -9.37 -4.75 -11.67
C ARG A 69 -10.01 -4.22 -12.95
N ILE A 70 -10.16 -2.91 -13.05
CA ILE A 70 -10.81 -2.26 -14.20
C ILE A 70 -9.81 -1.61 -15.16
N ALA A 71 -8.64 -1.21 -14.67
CA ALA A 71 -7.59 -0.60 -15.49
C ALA A 71 -6.21 -0.79 -14.83
N THR A 72 -5.17 -0.80 -15.68
CA THR A 72 -3.78 -0.71 -15.26
C THR A 72 -3.03 0.19 -16.23
N ILE A 73 -2.27 1.13 -15.70
CA ILE A 73 -1.27 1.90 -16.45
C ILE A 73 0.09 1.51 -15.89
N SER A 74 1.02 1.17 -16.78
CA SER A 74 2.38 0.76 -16.43
C SER A 74 3.37 1.63 -17.19
N ALA A 75 4.36 2.17 -16.50
CA ALA A 75 5.41 2.95 -17.13
C ALA A 75 6.74 2.78 -16.39
N THR A 76 7.84 2.79 -17.14
CA THR A 76 9.18 3.06 -16.59
C THR A 76 9.36 4.57 -16.43
N PRO A 77 10.30 5.05 -15.59
CA PRO A 77 10.47 6.48 -15.33
C PRO A 77 10.72 7.33 -16.58
N ASP A 78 11.38 6.78 -17.59
CA ASP A 78 11.63 7.43 -18.89
C ASP A 78 10.40 7.48 -19.81
N ALA A 79 9.36 6.72 -19.48
CA ALA A 79 8.11 6.60 -20.23
C ALA A 79 6.89 7.06 -19.41
N PHE A 80 7.09 7.78 -18.31
CA PHE A 80 5.99 8.40 -17.57
C PHE A 80 5.19 9.35 -18.46
N CYS A 81 3.92 9.50 -18.10
CA CYS A 81 3.06 10.51 -18.70
C CYS A 81 3.65 11.91 -18.45
N PRO A 82 3.31 12.91 -19.28
CA PRO A 82 3.74 14.28 -19.06
C PRO A 82 3.46 14.74 -17.61
N GLU A 83 4.39 15.45 -16.99
CA GLU A 83 4.29 15.92 -15.60
C GLU A 83 3.05 16.82 -15.36
N ASP A 84 2.56 17.49 -16.42
CA ASP A 84 1.35 18.32 -16.38
C ASP A 84 0.04 17.52 -16.49
N SER A 85 0.11 16.20 -16.69
CA SER A 85 -1.04 15.30 -16.62
C SER A 85 -1.23 14.75 -15.20
N ASP A 86 -2.49 14.45 -14.84
CA ASP A 86 -2.81 13.88 -13.53
C ASP A 86 -2.11 12.52 -13.32
N GLU A 87 -2.01 11.69 -14.35
CA GLU A 87 -1.29 10.41 -14.31
C GLU A 87 0.22 10.59 -14.15
N GLY A 88 0.83 11.54 -14.87
CA GLY A 88 2.28 11.79 -14.79
C GLY A 88 2.67 12.30 -13.41
N ALA A 89 1.95 13.29 -12.89
CA ALA A 89 2.15 13.80 -11.54
C ALA A 89 1.99 12.71 -10.48
N LEU A 90 1.01 11.81 -10.65
CA LEU A 90 0.83 10.68 -9.73
C LEU A 90 1.93 9.61 -9.86
N GLN A 91 2.43 9.32 -11.07
CA GLN A 91 3.55 8.41 -11.28
C GLN A 91 4.82 8.89 -10.57
N ASP A 92 5.13 10.19 -10.67
CA ASP A 92 6.28 10.79 -9.98
C ASP A 92 6.13 10.73 -8.45
N ALA A 93 4.94 11.09 -7.94
CA ALA A 93 4.66 11.03 -6.51
C ALA A 93 4.70 9.58 -5.98
N ALA A 94 4.16 8.62 -6.75
CA ALA A 94 4.20 7.20 -6.44
C ALA A 94 5.65 6.68 -6.40
N ALA A 95 6.46 7.01 -7.40
CA ALA A 95 7.87 6.63 -7.44
C ALA A 95 8.62 7.16 -6.22
N ALA A 96 8.45 8.44 -5.88
CA ALA A 96 9.09 9.04 -4.71
C ALA A 96 8.64 8.40 -3.38
N LEU A 97 7.34 8.11 -3.22
CA LEU A 97 6.81 7.44 -2.05
C LEU A 97 7.37 6.02 -1.91
N LEU A 98 7.33 5.24 -2.99
CA LEU A 98 7.70 3.82 -3.00
C LEU A 98 9.21 3.63 -2.85
N ASP A 99 10.03 4.49 -3.46
CA ASP A 99 11.48 4.51 -3.23
C ASP A 99 11.81 4.82 -1.76
N TYR A 100 11.15 5.85 -1.20
CA TYR A 100 11.33 6.19 0.21
C TYR A 100 10.87 5.07 1.15
N LEU A 101 9.77 4.38 0.82
CA LEU A 101 9.24 3.26 1.59
C LEU A 101 10.16 2.04 1.50
N ALA A 102 10.66 1.71 0.30
CA ALA A 102 11.60 0.62 0.05
C ALA A 102 12.89 0.80 0.85
N GLY A 103 13.46 2.02 0.88
CA GLY A 103 14.66 2.33 1.66
C GLY A 103 14.51 2.15 3.18
N ARG A 104 13.29 1.92 3.66
CA ARG A 104 12.98 1.65 5.07
C ARG A 104 12.67 0.18 5.36
N TRP A 105 12.64 -0.66 4.33
CA TRP A 105 12.57 -2.09 4.48
C TRP A 105 13.96 -2.65 4.82
N PRO A 106 14.09 -3.59 5.78
CA PRO A 106 15.39 -4.22 6.05
C PRO A 106 15.96 -4.93 4.82
N THR A 107 15.08 -5.60 4.08
CA THR A 107 15.36 -6.22 2.77
C THR A 107 14.18 -5.88 1.84
N PRO A 108 14.33 -4.90 0.94
CA PRO A 108 13.22 -4.47 0.08
C PRO A 108 12.69 -5.64 -0.77
N PRO A 109 11.37 -5.81 -0.86
CA PRO A 109 10.77 -6.83 -1.72
C PRO A 109 10.92 -6.45 -3.20
N GLY A 110 10.91 -7.45 -4.08
CA GLY A 110 10.99 -7.23 -5.53
C GLY A 110 9.75 -6.56 -6.15
N ALA A 111 8.65 -6.49 -5.40
CA ALA A 111 7.50 -5.66 -5.71
C ALA A 111 6.98 -5.05 -4.41
N LEU A 112 6.70 -3.74 -4.43
CA LEU A 112 6.25 -2.97 -3.28
C LEU A 112 5.19 -1.99 -3.73
N GLY A 113 4.09 -1.89 -2.98
CA GLY A 113 3.04 -0.95 -3.30
C GLY A 113 2.25 -0.46 -2.11
N VAL A 114 1.42 0.54 -2.40
CA VAL A 114 0.44 1.13 -1.50
C VAL A 114 -0.93 1.10 -2.15
N ILE A 115 -1.98 1.25 -1.34
CA ILE A 115 -3.33 1.54 -1.79
C ILE A 115 -3.76 2.93 -1.31
N THR A 116 -4.67 3.56 -2.06
CA THR A 116 -5.27 4.85 -1.70
C THR A 116 -6.70 4.97 -2.23
N ASP A 117 -7.54 5.62 -1.44
CA ASP A 117 -8.90 6.08 -1.79
C ASP A 117 -8.92 7.59 -2.11
N GLY A 118 -7.75 8.23 -2.24
CA GLY A 118 -7.60 9.68 -2.41
C GLY A 118 -7.67 10.48 -1.10
N VAL A 119 -7.86 9.81 0.05
CA VAL A 119 -7.84 10.43 1.38
C VAL A 119 -6.70 9.84 2.21
N GLY A 120 -6.62 8.52 2.28
CA GLY A 120 -5.60 7.78 3.02
C GLY A 120 -4.63 7.03 2.11
N VAL A 121 -3.58 6.49 2.73
CA VAL A 121 -2.56 5.69 2.06
C VAL A 121 -2.10 4.59 3.01
N ALA A 122 -2.16 3.35 2.57
CA ALA A 122 -1.76 2.20 3.36
C ALA A 122 -0.97 1.18 2.53
N PHE A 123 -0.21 0.32 3.21
CA PHE A 123 0.55 -0.76 2.59
C PHE A 123 0.44 -2.03 3.42
N ALA A 124 0.80 -3.18 2.86
CA ALA A 124 0.78 -4.46 3.56
C ALA A 124 2.21 -5.01 3.71
N PRO A 125 2.81 -4.96 4.91
CA PRO A 125 4.15 -5.48 5.13
C PRO A 125 4.34 -6.95 4.76
N ASP A 126 3.37 -7.80 5.12
CA ASP A 126 3.49 -9.24 4.89
C ASP A 126 3.17 -9.64 3.44
N HIS A 127 2.50 -8.75 2.71
CA HIS A 127 2.12 -8.92 1.32
C HIS A 127 2.38 -7.61 0.54
N PRO A 128 3.63 -7.28 0.23
CA PRO A 128 3.99 -5.93 -0.23
C PRO A 128 3.50 -5.55 -1.63
N SER A 129 2.97 -6.49 -2.42
CA SER A 129 2.54 -6.26 -3.81
C SER A 129 1.01 -6.26 -3.91
N PRO A 130 0.35 -5.08 -4.04
CA PRO A 130 -1.10 -4.98 -4.22
C PRO A 130 -1.64 -5.65 -5.48
N SER A 131 -0.81 -5.83 -6.51
CA SER A 131 -1.21 -6.48 -7.77
C SER A 131 -1.26 -8.01 -7.68
N ALA A 132 -0.74 -8.60 -6.60
CA ALA A 132 -0.70 -10.04 -6.41
C ALA A 132 -2.10 -10.68 -6.31
N ASP A 133 -2.21 -11.91 -6.81
CA ASP A 133 -3.46 -12.66 -6.78
C ASP A 133 -4.02 -12.79 -5.36
N SER A 134 -5.33 -12.59 -5.23
CA SER A 134 -6.07 -12.62 -3.96
C SER A 134 -5.63 -11.62 -2.90
N TRP A 135 -4.74 -10.66 -3.21
CA TRP A 135 -4.27 -9.66 -2.26
C TRP A 135 -5.44 -8.90 -1.61
N LEU A 136 -6.34 -8.37 -2.43
CA LEU A 136 -7.52 -7.63 -1.94
C LEU A 136 -8.44 -8.49 -1.09
N LEU A 137 -8.65 -9.75 -1.49
CA LEU A 137 -9.51 -10.66 -0.75
C LEU A 137 -8.94 -10.94 0.65
N ARG A 138 -7.63 -11.19 0.77
CA ARG A 138 -6.97 -11.42 2.07
C ARG A 138 -7.17 -10.26 3.04
N HIS A 139 -7.08 -9.02 2.55
CA HIS A 139 -7.30 -7.85 3.38
C HIS A 139 -8.77 -7.63 3.70
N ALA A 140 -9.67 -7.84 2.74
CA ALA A 140 -11.11 -7.72 2.95
C ALA A 140 -11.68 -8.78 3.90
N THR A 141 -11.07 -9.97 3.96
CA THR A 141 -11.47 -11.05 4.89
C THR A 141 -10.76 -10.98 6.24
N GLY A 142 -9.83 -10.03 6.43
CA GLY A 142 -9.04 -9.90 7.66
C GLY A 142 -7.97 -10.98 7.82
N GLU A 143 -7.64 -11.74 6.77
CA GLU A 143 -6.50 -12.67 6.76
C GLU A 143 -5.15 -11.93 6.82
N SER A 144 -5.13 -10.65 6.41
CA SER A 144 -3.95 -9.79 6.47
C SER A 144 -4.34 -8.36 6.84
N THR A 145 -3.43 -7.63 7.48
CA THR A 145 -3.66 -6.26 7.95
C THR A 145 -2.88 -5.24 7.15
N LEU A 146 -3.47 -4.05 7.01
CA LEU A 146 -2.81 -2.90 6.41
C LEU A 146 -2.12 -2.05 7.48
N ALA A 147 -0.91 -1.61 7.16
CA ALA A 147 -0.21 -0.56 7.88
C ALA A 147 -0.56 0.79 7.23
N MET A 148 -1.24 1.66 7.98
CA MET A 148 -1.64 2.98 7.53
C MET A 148 -0.46 3.96 7.65
N ILE A 149 -0.14 4.65 6.54
CA ILE A 149 0.73 5.83 6.54
C ILE A 149 -0.12 7.08 6.79
N LEU A 150 -1.28 7.12 6.13
CA LEU A 150 -2.39 8.03 6.35
C LEU A 150 -3.65 7.20 6.54
N ASP A 151 -4.50 7.60 7.48
CA ASP A 151 -5.75 6.90 7.76
C ASP A 151 -6.65 6.87 6.53
N LEU A 152 -7.11 5.67 6.17
CA LEU A 152 -8.10 5.46 5.10
C LEU A 152 -9.48 5.89 5.59
N ASP A 153 -10.33 6.36 4.68
CA ASP A 153 -11.71 6.70 5.04
C ASP A 153 -12.52 5.40 5.25
N PRO A 154 -13.05 5.13 6.46
CA PRO A 154 -13.89 3.96 6.70
C PRO A 154 -15.17 3.93 5.88
N ALA A 155 -15.66 5.09 5.45
CA ALA A 155 -16.80 5.21 4.54
C ALA A 155 -16.40 5.21 3.06
N GLY A 156 -15.09 5.28 2.78
CA GLY A 156 -14.55 5.35 1.43
C GLY A 156 -14.36 3.97 0.78
N PRO A 157 -13.91 3.95 -0.49
CA PRO A 157 -13.71 2.73 -1.25
C PRO A 157 -12.75 1.71 -0.64
N CYS A 158 -11.74 2.18 0.11
CA CYS A 158 -10.82 1.31 0.85
C CYS A 158 -11.36 0.83 2.21
N GLY A 159 -12.52 1.30 2.67
CA GLY A 159 -13.08 0.97 3.99
C GLY A 159 -13.26 -0.53 4.23
N LEU A 160 -13.53 -1.31 3.18
CA LEU A 160 -13.65 -2.76 3.25
C LEU A 160 -12.33 -3.48 3.59
N LEU A 161 -11.19 -2.83 3.34
CA LEU A 161 -9.85 -3.37 3.58
C LEU A 161 -9.34 -3.08 5.00
N ILE A 162 -10.08 -2.26 5.75
CA ILE A 162 -9.80 -1.91 7.16
C ILE A 162 -10.31 -3.02 8.10
N GLY A 163 -10.98 -4.04 7.56
CA GLY A 163 -11.60 -5.15 8.29
C GLY A 163 -10.61 -5.96 9.13
N GLY A 164 -10.68 -5.78 10.45
CA GLY A 164 -9.97 -6.59 11.44
C GLY A 164 -9.13 -5.83 12.46
N GLN A 165 -9.39 -4.55 12.75
CA GLN A 165 -9.06 -4.06 14.10
C GLN A 165 -9.95 -4.83 15.07
N SER A 166 -9.40 -5.91 15.63
CA SER A 166 -9.99 -6.56 16.80
C SER A 166 -10.32 -5.43 17.77
N THR A 167 -11.57 -5.37 18.21
CA THR A 167 -11.98 -4.65 19.40
C THR A 167 -11.09 -5.12 20.56
N GLY A 168 -9.94 -4.47 20.72
CA GLY A 168 -9.11 -4.57 21.89
C GLY A 168 -9.78 -3.72 22.96
N SER A 169 -10.72 -4.34 23.68
CA SER A 169 -11.13 -3.85 24.98
C SER A 169 -9.87 -3.62 25.81
N PHE A 170 -9.52 -2.35 26.02
CA PHE A 170 -8.62 -2.00 27.11
C PHE A 170 -9.35 -2.37 28.40
N HIS A 171 -8.81 -3.38 29.10
CA HIS A 171 -9.27 -3.84 30.39
C HIS A 171 -8.32 -3.35 31.48
#